data_AF-A0A355EK07-F1
#
_entry.id   AF-A0A355EK07-F1
#
_cell.length_a   1.000
_cell.length_b   1.000
_cell.length_c   1.000
_cell.angle_alpha   90.00
_cell.angle_beta   90.00
_cell.angle_gamma   90.00
#
_symmetry.space_group_name_H-M   'P 1'
#
loop_
_entity.id
_entity.type
_entity.pdbx_description
1 polymer ?
#
loop_
_entity_poly.entity_id
_entity_poly.type
_entity_poly.pdbx_seq_one_letter_code
_entity_poly.pdbx_strand_id
1 'polypeptide(L)'
;MKRRSFDYDEEILTQINARIKKGAADPGDEVQDVNDIINRTSGAVIEVNKELGSGFPDKVYENALMLELRKQGLRSRNHVPVKVKYKGV
;
A
#
# COMPACT_ATOMS: atom_id res chain seq x y z
N MET A 1 -27.08 -12.66 -12.09
CA MET A 1 -26.53 -11.40 -11.53
C MET A 1 -25.01 -11.52 -11.51
N LYS A 2 -24.31 -11.09 -12.57
CA LYS A 2 -22.85 -11.23 -12.69
C LYS A 2 -22.17 -10.17 -11.81
N ARG A 3 -21.34 -10.62 -10.87
CA ARG A 3 -20.41 -9.77 -10.13
C ARG A 3 -19.59 -9.00 -11.17
N ARG A 4 -19.60 -7.67 -11.12
CA ARG A 4 -18.65 -6.85 -11.89
C ARG A 4 -17.27 -7.12 -11.29
N SER A 5 -16.55 -8.11 -11.83
CA SER A 5 -15.10 -8.11 -11.70
C SER A 5 -14.64 -6.80 -12.33
N PHE A 6 -13.97 -5.96 -11.55
CA PHE A 6 -13.12 -4.94 -12.13
C PHE A 6 -12.07 -5.72 -12.93
N ASP A 7 -12.22 -5.79 -14.26
CA ASP A 7 -11.19 -6.30 -15.16
C ASP A 7 -10.02 -5.32 -15.07
N TYR A 8 -9.16 -5.51 -14.07
CA TYR A 8 -7.87 -4.87 -14.04
C TYR A 8 -7.08 -5.44 -15.22
N ASP A 9 -6.69 -4.56 -16.13
CA ASP A 9 -5.91 -4.89 -17.31
C ASP A 9 -4.70 -5.75 -16.89
N GLU A 10 -4.48 -6.90 -17.56
CA GLU A 10 -3.35 -7.80 -17.28
C GLU A 10 -2.02 -7.04 -17.36
N GLU A 11 -1.95 -5.98 -18.18
CA GLU A 11 -0.81 -5.07 -18.26
C GLU A 11 -0.59 -4.28 -16.96
N ILE A 12 -1.66 -3.82 -16.31
CA ILE A 12 -1.61 -3.09 -15.03
C ILE A 12 -1.15 -4.03 -13.91
N LEU A 13 -1.73 -5.24 -13.83
CA LEU A 13 -1.32 -6.25 -12.86
C LEU A 13 0.14 -6.66 -13.06
N THR A 14 0.56 -6.82 -14.32
CA THR A 14 1.95 -7.13 -14.67
C THR A 14 2.89 -5.99 -14.27
N GLN A 15 2.51 -4.73 -14.48
CA GLN A 15 3.32 -3.58 -14.07
C GLN A 15 3.41 -3.44 -12.55
N ILE A 16 2.30 -3.68 -11.83
CA ILE A 16 2.28 -3.71 -10.36
C ILE A 16 3.22 -4.82 -9.86
N ASN A 17 3.09 -6.04 -10.39
CA ASN A 17 3.93 -7.18 -10.02
C ASN A 17 5.40 -6.97 -10.39
N ALA A 18 5.69 -6.38 -11.55
CA ALA A 18 7.05 -6.03 -11.96
C ALA A 18 7.65 -4.96 -11.05
N ARG A 19 6.85 -4.03 -10.54
CA ARG A 19 7.29 -2.97 -9.62
C ARG A 19 7.45 -3.48 -8.19
N ILE A 20 6.64 -4.44 -7.76
CA ILE A 20 6.87 -5.26 -6.55
C ILE A 20 8.21 -6.01 -6.68
N LYS A 21 8.47 -6.66 -7.84
CA LYS A 21 9.75 -7.31 -8.13
C LYS A 21 10.94 -6.35 -8.25
N LYS A 22 10.74 -5.12 -8.71
CA LYS A 22 11.81 -4.12 -8.84
C LYS A 22 12.08 -3.37 -7.54
N GLY A 23 11.09 -3.35 -6.64
CA GLY A 23 11.26 -3.10 -5.22
C GLY A 23 11.47 -4.38 -4.44
N ALA A 24 12.00 -5.45 -5.08
CA ALA A 24 12.50 -6.60 -4.36
C ALA A 24 13.53 -6.08 -3.37
N ALA A 25 13.32 -6.46 -2.11
CA ALA A 25 14.34 -6.70 -1.10
C ALA A 25 15.75 -6.36 -1.61
N ASP A 26 16.38 -5.35 -0.99
CA ASP A 26 17.82 -5.19 -1.17
C ASP A 26 18.46 -6.57 -0.92
N PRO A 27 19.52 -6.95 -1.66
CA PRO A 27 20.17 -8.24 -1.46
C PRO A 27 20.67 -8.33 -0.01
N GLY A 28 19.88 -8.99 0.86
CA GLY A 28 20.06 -8.99 2.32
C GLY A 28 18.78 -8.79 3.15
N ASP A 29 17.66 -8.35 2.58
CA ASP A 29 16.39 -8.28 3.31
C ASP A 29 15.82 -9.70 3.51
N GLU A 30 15.64 -10.11 4.77
CA GLU A 30 14.91 -11.32 5.12
C GLU A 30 13.48 -11.27 4.56
N VAL A 31 12.99 -12.40 4.06
CA VAL A 31 11.61 -12.53 3.61
C VAL A 31 10.69 -12.36 4.82
N GLN A 32 10.13 -11.16 4.99
CA GLN A 32 9.11 -10.92 6.01
C GLN A 32 7.87 -11.77 5.69
N ASP A 33 7.33 -12.44 6.72
CA ASP A 33 6.10 -13.21 6.59
C ASP A 33 4.94 -12.29 6.17
N VAL A 34 4.22 -12.70 5.13
CA VAL A 34 3.11 -11.92 4.58
C VAL A 34 2.03 -11.69 5.64
N ASN A 35 1.76 -12.68 6.49
CA ASN A 35 0.76 -12.52 7.55
C ASN A 35 1.21 -11.50 8.60
N ASP A 36 2.50 -11.47 8.95
CA ASP A 36 3.05 -10.44 9.85
C ASP A 36 2.89 -9.03 9.27
N ILE A 37 3.22 -8.85 7.98
CA ILE A 37 3.05 -7.56 7.29
C ILE A 37 1.58 -7.11 7.31
N ILE A 38 0.65 -8.04 7.01
CA ILE A 38 -0.79 -7.76 7.04
C ILE A 38 -1.22 -7.33 8.44
N ASN A 39 -0.88 -8.11 9.46
CA ASN A 39 -1.24 -7.84 10.85
C ASN A 39 -0.73 -6.48 11.32
N ARG A 40 0.53 -6.16 11.03
CA ARG A 40 1.16 -4.88 11.36
C ARG A 40 0.50 -3.71 10.64
N THR A 41 0.27 -3.86 9.35
CA THR A 41 -0.40 -2.83 8.54
C THR A 41 -1.83 -2.57 9.03
N SER A 42 -2.60 -3.62 9.33
CA SER A 42 -3.94 -3.49 9.89
C SER A 42 -3.93 -2.82 11.26
N GLY A 43 -2.97 -3.19 12.12
CA GLY A 43 -2.77 -2.52 13.41
C GLY A 43 -2.49 -1.03 13.27
N ALA A 44 -1.64 -0.64 12.32
CA ALA A 44 -1.33 0.77 12.06
C ALA A 44 -2.57 1.58 11.64
N VAL A 45 -3.41 1.02 10.76
CA VAL A 45 -4.67 1.65 10.34
C VAL A 45 -5.64 1.80 11.52
N ILE A 46 -5.75 0.77 12.36
CA ILE A 46 -6.62 0.79 13.54
C ILE A 46 -6.17 1.88 14.52
N GLU A 47 -4.86 1.99 14.80
CA GLU A 47 -4.36 3.02 15.72
C GLU A 47 -4.58 4.44 15.19
N VAL A 48 -4.34 4.67 13.90
CA VAL A 48 -4.66 5.97 13.27
C VAL A 48 -6.15 6.29 13.40
N ASN A 49 -7.03 5.31 13.18
CA ASN A 49 -8.47 5.53 13.30
C ASN A 49 -8.92 5.78 14.74
N LYS A 50 -8.34 5.07 15.72
CA LYS A 50 -8.60 5.30 17.14
C LYS A 50 -8.19 6.69 17.59
N GLU A 51 -7.02 7.16 17.15
CA GLU A 51 -6.46 8.45 17.58
C GLU A 51 -7.14 9.64 16.88
N LEU A 52 -7.33 9.56 15.56
CA LEU A 52 -7.85 10.69 14.78
C LEU A 52 -9.37 10.69 14.62
N GLY A 53 -10.04 9.54 14.78
CA GLY A 53 -11.45 9.40 14.46
C GLY A 53 -11.75 9.74 12.99
N SER A 54 -12.94 10.30 12.74
CA SER A 54 -13.37 10.79 11.43
C SER A 54 -13.35 12.32 11.36
N GLY A 55 -13.21 12.89 10.15
CA GLY A 55 -13.41 14.32 9.91
C GLY A 55 -12.19 15.11 9.44
N PHE A 56 -11.03 14.44 9.30
CA PHE A 56 -9.83 15.07 8.75
C PHE A 56 -9.70 14.87 7.24
N PRO A 57 -8.94 15.72 6.52
CA PRO A 57 -8.58 15.48 5.13
C PRO A 57 -7.69 14.24 4.96
N ASP A 58 -7.76 13.59 3.79
CA ASP A 58 -6.97 12.40 3.45
C ASP A 58 -5.48 12.54 3.75
N LYS A 59 -4.90 13.73 3.52
CA LYS A 59 -3.47 13.99 3.77
C LYS A 59 -3.07 13.80 5.23
N VAL A 60 -3.98 14.07 6.17
CA VAL A 60 -3.75 13.88 7.60
C VAL A 60 -3.67 12.39 7.92
N TYR A 61 -4.62 11.60 7.42
CA TYR A 61 -4.61 10.14 7.58
C TYR A 61 -3.38 9.51 6.94
N GLU A 62 -3.01 9.95 5.74
CA GLU A 62 -1.82 9.48 5.04
C GLU A 62 -0.54 9.74 5.85
N ASN A 63 -0.37 10.95 6.37
CA ASN A 63 0.79 11.30 7.18
C ASN A 63 0.85 10.49 8.48
N ALA A 64 -0.29 10.32 9.17
CA ALA A 64 -0.39 9.53 10.39
C ALA A 64 -0.10 8.04 10.13
N LEU A 65 -0.66 7.47 9.07
CA LEU A 65 -0.41 6.08 8.69
C LEU A 65 1.06 5.84 8.34
N MET A 66 1.69 6.78 7.62
CA MET A 66 3.12 6.69 7.32
C MET A 66 4.00 6.76 8.57
N LEU A 67 3.55 7.43 9.63
CA LEU A 67 4.24 7.43 10.93
C LEU A 67 4.08 6.07 11.62
N GLU A 68 2.86 5.54 11.69
CA GLU A 68 2.60 4.26 12.37
C GLU A 68 3.25 3.07 11.67
N LEU A 69 3.21 3.01 10.34
CA LEU A 69 3.91 1.96 9.58
C LEU A 69 5.42 1.98 9.86
N ARG A 70 6.02 3.17 9.98
CA ARG A 70 7.44 3.32 10.34
C ARG A 70 7.74 2.90 11.77
N LYS A 71 6.89 3.28 12.74
CA LYS A 71 7.02 2.83 14.14
C LYS A 71 6.97 1.32 14.26
N GLN A 72 6.14 0.68 13.45
CA GLN A 72 6.08 -0.76 13.40
C GLN A 72 7.26 -1.41 12.66
N GLY A 73 8.17 -0.65 12.05
CA GLY A 73 9.34 -1.16 11.33
C GLY A 73 9.05 -1.58 9.89
N LEU A 74 7.93 -1.15 9.31
CA LEU A 74 7.60 -1.43 7.92
C LEU A 74 8.21 -0.38 7.00
N ARG A 75 8.88 -0.83 5.93
CA ARG A 75 9.38 0.02 4.85
C ARG A 75 8.20 0.47 3.99
N SER A 76 7.70 1.68 4.20
CA SER A 76 6.58 2.26 3.45
C SER A 76 6.98 3.51 2.68
N ARG A 77 6.31 3.76 1.56
CA ARG A 77 6.44 4.97 0.74
C ARG A 77 5.05 5.47 0.37
N ASN A 78 4.85 6.78 0.44
CA ASN A 78 3.59 7.43 0.07
C ASN A 78 3.71 8.04 -1.34
N HIS A 79 2.58 8.16 -2.04
CA HIS A 79 2.46 8.75 -3.38
C HIS A 79 3.55 8.30 -4.38
N VAL A 80 3.87 7.00 -4.39
CA VAL A 80 4.84 6.46 -5.34
C VAL A 80 4.31 6.68 -6.77
N PRO A 81 4.98 7.46 -7.64
CA PRO A 81 4.40 7.86 -8.92
C PRO A 81 4.15 6.66 -9.84
N VAL A 82 2.90 6.35 -10.12
CA VAL A 82 2.52 5.27 -11.03
C VAL A 82 2.29 5.87 -12.42
N LYS A 83 2.91 5.30 -13.45
CA LYS A 83 2.59 5.63 -14.83
C LYS A 83 1.27 4.94 -15.16
N VAL A 84 0.25 5.71 -15.46
CA VAL A 84 -1.06 5.20 -15.82
C VAL A 84 -1.41 5.78 -17.18
N LYS A 85 -1.90 4.95 -18.10
CA LYS A 85 -2.54 5.43 -19.32
C LYS A 85 -4.01 5.70 -19.00
N TYR A 86 -4.47 6.92 -19.20
CA TYR A 86 -5.87 7.28 -19.06
C TYR A 86 -6.48 7.52 -20.43
N LYS A 87 -7.46 6.69 -20.81
CA LYS A 87 -8.11 6.75 -22.14
C LYS A 87 -7.13 6.63 -23.32
N GLY A 88 -6.09 5.79 -23.15
CA GLY A 88 -5.08 5.57 -24.19
C GLY A 88 -4.00 6.65 -24.29
N VAL A 89 -3.96 7.61 -23.37
CA VAL A 89 -2.96 8.68 -23.26
C VAL A 89 -2.14 8.50 -21.98
#